data_AF-R4MBE8-F1
#
_entry.id   AF-R4MBE8-F1
#
_cell.length_a   1.000
_cell.length_b   1.000
_cell.length_c   1.000
_cell.angle_alpha   90.00
_cell.angle_beta   90.00
_cell.angle_gamma   90.00
#
_symmetry.space_group_name_H-M   'P 1'
#
loop_
_entity.id
_entity.type
_entity.pdbx_description
1 polymer ?
#
loop_
_entity_poly.entity_id
_entity_poly.type
_entity_poly.pdbx_seq_one_letter_code
_entity_poly.pdbx_strand_id
1 'polypeptide(L)'
;MTETVFAEMMAKPQEGFDAMAPENVSPLVVWLGSAESRDVTGKVFEVEGGIIRVAEGWAHGPQVDKGVKWDPAELGPVVSDLLAKSRPPVPVYGA
;
A
#
# COMPACT_ATOMS: atom_id res chain seq x y z
N MET A 1 10.95 17.72 8.17
CA MET A 1 9.65 17.76 8.91
C MET A 1 9.06 16.37 9.19
N THR A 2 9.76 15.25 8.94
CA THR A 2 9.33 13.90 9.35
C THR A 2 10.09 13.35 10.55
N GLU A 3 11.29 13.87 10.82
CA GLU A 3 12.20 13.41 11.87
C GLU A 3 11.58 13.43 13.27
N THR A 4 10.84 14.48 13.64
CA THR A 4 10.22 14.60 14.96
C THR A 4 8.97 13.75 15.16
N VAL A 5 8.29 13.31 14.08
CA VAL A 5 7.05 12.52 14.19
C VAL A 5 7.34 11.06 14.50
N PHE A 6 8.52 10.56 14.10
CA PHE A 6 8.92 9.17 14.25
C PHE A 6 10.04 8.94 15.26
N ALA A 7 10.55 9.98 15.92
CA ALA A 7 11.74 9.90 16.77
C ALA A 7 11.63 8.84 17.87
N GLU A 8 10.46 8.72 18.51
CA GLU A 8 10.23 7.68 19.53
C GLU A 8 10.09 6.28 18.93
N MET A 9 9.45 6.16 17.76
CA MET A 9 9.27 4.87 17.06
C MET A 9 10.59 4.31 16.52
N MET A 10 11.49 5.19 16.09
CA MET A 10 12.81 4.86 15.54
C MET A 10 13.89 4.75 16.62
N ALA A 11 13.53 4.87 17.90
CA ALA A 11 14.48 4.77 18.99
C ALA A 11 15.05 3.34 19.06
N LYS A 12 16.37 3.24 18.92
CA LYS A 12 17.07 1.95 18.98
C LYS A 12 16.79 1.26 20.33
N PRO A 13 16.38 -0.02 20.32
CA PRO A 13 16.18 -0.77 21.56
C PRO A 13 17.51 -0.99 22.29
N GLN A 14 17.46 -1.05 23.61
CA GLN A 14 18.65 -1.30 24.44
C GLN A 14 19.20 -2.72 24.25
N GLU A 15 18.31 -3.69 23.99
CA GLU A 15 18.64 -5.09 23.73
C GLU A 15 17.71 -5.67 22.65
N GLY A 16 18.19 -6.68 21.92
CA GLY A 16 17.39 -7.40 20.91
C GLY A 16 17.51 -6.85 19.49
N PHE A 17 16.57 -7.25 18.63
CA PHE A 17 16.53 -6.86 17.22
C PHE A 17 15.94 -5.46 17.05
N ASP A 18 16.71 -4.57 16.43
CA ASP A 18 16.25 -3.24 16.04
C ASP A 18 15.49 -3.33 14.71
N ALA A 19 14.17 -3.49 14.77
CA ALA A 19 13.33 -3.62 13.57
C ALA A 19 13.34 -2.37 12.68
N MET A 20 13.59 -1.20 13.27
CA MET A 20 13.60 0.09 12.57
C MET A 20 14.98 0.46 12.00
N ALA A 21 16.00 -0.38 12.24
CA ALA A 21 17.30 -0.22 11.62
C ALA A 21 17.18 -0.24 10.07
N PRO A 22 17.67 0.78 9.36
CA PRO A 22 17.49 0.90 7.91
C PRO A 22 18.17 -0.23 7.13
N GLU A 23 19.19 -0.87 7.71
CA GLU A 23 19.90 -2.00 7.11
C GLU A 23 18.96 -3.19 6.86
N ASN A 24 17.87 -3.32 7.61
CA ASN A 24 16.89 -4.40 7.47
C ASN A 24 16.15 -4.39 6.12
N VAL A 25 16.13 -3.26 5.40
CA VAL A 25 15.52 -3.16 4.06
C VAL A 25 16.43 -3.75 2.98
N SER A 26 17.76 -3.67 3.19
CA SER A 26 18.76 -3.99 2.18
C SER A 26 18.76 -5.45 1.68
N PRO A 27 18.47 -6.48 2.50
CA PRO A 27 18.45 -7.87 2.04
C PRO A 27 17.53 -8.14 0.84
N LEU A 28 16.32 -7.59 0.83
CA LEU A 28 15.39 -7.78 -0.30
C LEU A 28 15.93 -7.09 -1.56
N VAL A 29 16.53 -5.91 -1.43
CA VAL A 29 17.14 -5.19 -2.55
C VAL A 29 18.26 -6.00 -3.19
N VAL A 30 19.14 -6.58 -2.38
CA VAL A 30 20.23 -7.43 -2.86
C VAL A 30 19.69 -8.67 -3.56
N TRP A 31 18.70 -9.35 -2.97
CA TRP A 31 18.10 -10.54 -3.58
C TRP A 31 17.41 -10.22 -4.92
N LEU A 32 16.70 -9.08 -5.01
CA LEU A 32 16.08 -8.62 -6.25
C LEU A 32 17.11 -8.31 -7.35
N GLY A 33 18.35 -7.97 -7.01
CA GLY A 33 19.45 -7.79 -7.96
C GLY A 33 20.20 -9.08 -8.35
N SER A 34 19.80 -10.23 -7.81
CA SER A 34 20.47 -11.52 -8.06
C SER A 34 19.98 -12.19 -9.36
N ALA A 35 20.66 -13.26 -9.79
CA ALA A 35 20.22 -14.07 -10.92
C ALA A 35 18.99 -14.96 -10.62
N GLU A 36 18.64 -15.13 -9.34
CA GLU A 36 17.50 -15.94 -8.89
C GLU A 36 16.19 -15.18 -9.07
N SER A 37 16.18 -13.85 -8.93
CA SER A 37 15.00 -13.00 -9.06
C SER A 37 14.58 -12.71 -10.51
N ARG A 38 15.15 -13.41 -11.50
CA ARG A 38 14.99 -13.09 -12.94
C ARG A 38 13.54 -13.00 -13.43
N ASP A 39 12.62 -13.72 -12.79
CA ASP A 39 11.21 -13.79 -13.15
C ASP A 39 10.34 -12.82 -12.33
N VAL A 40 10.93 -12.08 -11.38
CA VAL A 40 10.24 -11.13 -10.50
C VAL A 40 10.27 -9.73 -11.13
N THR A 41 9.16 -9.35 -11.77
CA THR A 41 9.00 -8.04 -12.41
C THR A 41 7.62 -7.42 -12.18
N GLY A 42 7.52 -6.09 -12.18
CA GLY A 42 6.27 -5.34 -11.99
C GLY A 42 5.63 -5.57 -10.62
N LYS A 43 6.45 -5.68 -9.57
CA LYS A 43 6.02 -5.89 -8.18
C LYS A 43 6.46 -4.72 -7.32
N VAL A 44 5.67 -4.43 -6.28
CA VAL A 44 5.97 -3.44 -5.24
C VAL A 44 5.94 -4.16 -3.91
N PHE A 45 6.98 -3.93 -3.10
CA PHE A 45 7.12 -4.52 -1.77
C PHE A 45 7.16 -3.42 -0.71
N GLU A 46 6.31 -3.53 0.30
CA GLU A 46 6.45 -2.79 1.56
C GLU A 46 7.34 -3.59 2.50
N VAL A 47 8.34 -2.94 3.12
CA VAL A 47 9.37 -3.61 3.93
C VAL A 47 9.59 -2.84 5.23
N GLU A 48 9.57 -3.55 6.36
CA GLU A 48 9.86 -3.02 7.70
C GLU A 48 10.47 -4.14 8.55
N GLY A 49 11.70 -3.94 9.06
CA GLY A 49 12.39 -4.96 9.84
C GLY A 49 12.45 -6.31 9.13
N GLY A 50 11.83 -7.33 9.74
CA GLY A 50 11.71 -8.68 9.15
C GLY A 50 10.46 -8.91 8.28
N ILE A 51 9.65 -7.89 8.02
CA ILE A 51 8.38 -7.99 7.29
C ILE A 51 8.62 -7.65 5.82
N ILE A 52 8.11 -8.50 4.92
CA ILE A 52 7.99 -8.24 3.48
C ILE A 52 6.53 -8.44 3.09
N ARG A 53 5.88 -7.40 2.57
CA ARG A 53 4.49 -7.43 2.09
C ARG A 53 4.43 -7.04 0.62
N VAL A 54 3.69 -7.81 -0.19
CA VAL A 54 3.39 -7.41 -1.57
C VAL A 54 2.28 -6.37 -1.53
N ALA A 55 2.53 -5.19 -2.13
CA ALA A 55 1.50 -4.19 -2.33
C ALA A 55 0.67 -4.58 -3.55
N GLU A 56 -0.61 -4.88 -3.34
CA GLU A 56 -1.56 -5.10 -4.44
C GLU A 56 -1.89 -3.76 -5.11
N GLY A 57 -1.92 -3.76 -6.45
CA GLY A 57 -2.27 -2.58 -7.22
C GLY A 57 -3.77 -2.28 -7.25
N TRP A 58 -4.15 -1.31 -8.08
CA TRP A 58 -5.55 -0.97 -8.32
C TRP A 58 -6.33 -2.16 -8.89
N ALA A 59 -7.56 -2.35 -8.41
CA ALA A 59 -8.49 -3.35 -8.91
C ALA A 59 -9.78 -2.70 -9.39
N HIS A 60 -10.49 -3.37 -10.30
CA HIS A 60 -11.83 -2.96 -10.67
C HIS A 60 -12.78 -3.11 -9.46
N GLY A 61 -13.47 -2.02 -9.14
CA GLY A 61 -14.52 -1.99 -8.12
C GLY A 61 -15.90 -2.34 -8.68
N PRO A 62 -16.97 -2.06 -7.92
CA PRO A 62 -18.34 -2.15 -8.41
C PRO A 62 -18.52 -1.32 -9.68
N GLN A 63 -19.31 -1.84 -10.61
CA GLN A 63 -19.61 -1.21 -11.89
C GLN A 63 -21.11 -1.28 -12.16
N VAL A 64 -21.64 -0.23 -12.78
CA VAL A 64 -23.00 -0.20 -13.34
C VAL A 64 -22.93 0.39 -14.74
N ASP A 65 -23.69 -0.17 -15.66
CA ASP A 65 -23.81 0.30 -17.03
C ASP A 65 -25.28 0.67 -17.31
N LYS A 66 -25.51 1.91 -17.77
CA LYS A 66 -26.86 2.37 -18.20
C LYS A 66 -27.18 1.91 -19.62
N GLY A 67 -26.16 1.55 -20.40
CA GLY A 67 -26.26 1.30 -21.84
C GLY A 67 -26.51 2.55 -22.69
N VAL A 68 -26.62 3.73 -22.07
CA VAL A 68 -26.89 5.03 -22.70
C VAL A 68 -26.23 6.17 -21.90
N LYS A 69 -26.31 7.40 -22.40
CA LYS A 69 -25.78 8.58 -21.69
C LYS A 69 -26.52 8.79 -20.36
N TRP A 70 -25.76 9.01 -19.29
CA TRP A 70 -26.29 9.44 -17.99
C TRP A 70 -26.81 10.89 -18.06
N ASP A 71 -27.89 11.16 -17.33
CA ASP A 71 -28.30 12.50 -16.91
C ASP A 71 -27.56 12.81 -15.60
N PRO A 72 -26.79 13.92 -15.50
CA PRO A 72 -26.12 14.29 -14.26
C PRO A 72 -27.05 14.35 -13.04
N ALA A 73 -28.33 14.69 -13.23
CA ALA A 73 -29.29 14.77 -12.14
C ALA A 73 -29.63 13.40 -11.50
N GLU A 74 -29.36 12.29 -12.19
CA GLU A 74 -29.68 10.94 -11.69
C GLU A 74 -28.49 10.26 -10.98
N LEU A 75 -27.29 10.85 -11.02
CA LEU A 75 -26.05 10.19 -10.58
C LEU A 75 -25.89 10.09 -9.06
N GLY A 76 -26.58 10.92 -8.27
CA GLY A 76 -26.44 10.93 -6.80
C GLY A 76 -26.67 9.56 -6.16
N PRO A 77 -27.84 8.93 -6.38
CA PRO A 77 -28.11 7.58 -5.89
C PRO A 77 -27.17 6.52 -6.47
N VAL A 78 -26.79 6.64 -7.74
CA VAL A 78 -25.90 5.69 -8.43
C VAL A 78 -24.52 5.66 -7.80
N VAL A 79 -23.91 6.84 -7.59
CA VAL A 79 -22.59 6.95 -6.98
C VAL A 79 -22.61 6.45 -5.54
N SER A 80 -23.66 6.78 -4.78
CA SER A 80 -23.80 6.34 -3.38
C SER A 80 -23.87 4.82 -3.26
N ASP A 81 -24.60 4.15 -4.16
CA ASP A 81 -24.70 2.69 -4.21
C ASP A 81 -23.36 2.03 -4.57
N LEU A 82 -22.63 2.56 -5.57
CA LEU A 82 -21.31 2.05 -5.94
C LEU A 82 -20.30 2.18 -4.78
N LEU A 83 -20.30 3.31 -4.08
CA LEU A 83 -19.40 3.54 -2.94
C LEU A 83 -19.72 2.61 -1.77
N ALA A 84 -21.01 2.38 -1.48
CA ALA A 84 -21.43 1.46 -0.42
C ALA A 84 -21.00 0.01 -0.69
N LYS A 85 -20.86 -0.38 -1.97
CA LYS A 85 -20.39 -1.71 -2.40
C LYS A 85 -18.87 -1.79 -2.58
N SER A 86 -18.19 -0.65 -2.59
CA SER A 86 -16.75 -0.61 -2.81
C SER A 86 -16.00 -1.16 -1.60
N ARG A 87 -14.82 -1.73 -1.83
CA ARG A 87 -13.94 -2.14 -0.75
C ARG A 87 -13.48 -0.88 0.00
N PRO A 88 -13.54 -0.85 1.35
CA PRO A 88 -12.98 0.27 2.11
C PRO A 88 -11.51 0.47 1.75
N PRO A 89 -11.07 1.72 1.48
CA PRO A 89 -9.67 1.97 1.19
C PRO A 89 -8.81 1.76 2.44
N VAL A 90 -7.54 1.43 2.23
CA VAL A 90 -6.53 1.61 3.27
C VAL A 90 -6.51 3.11 3.63
N PRO A 91 -6.56 3.49 4.91
CA PRO A 91 -6.59 4.89 5.32
C PRO A 91 -5.39 5.67 4.78
N VAL A 92 -5.60 6.97 4.53
CA VAL A 92 -4.50 7.88 4.23
C VAL A 92 -3.63 8.01 5.48
N TYR A 93 -2.32 7.84 5.30
CA TYR A 93 -1.36 7.93 6.40
C TYR A 93 -1.40 9.33 7.04
N GLY A 94 -1.66 9.40 8.35
CA GLY A 94 -1.65 10.65 9.14
C GLY A 94 -2.89 11.55 8.99
N ALA A 95 -3.98 11.06 8.39
CA ALA A 95 -5.26 11.76 8.31
C ALA A 95 -6.08 11.70 9.61
#